data_AF-A0A358M603-F1
#
_entry.id   AF-A0A358M603-F1
#
_cell.length_a   1.000
_cell.length_b   1.000
_cell.length_c   1.000
_cell.angle_alpha   90.00
_cell.angle_beta   90.00
_cell.angle_gamma   90.00
#
_symmetry.space_group_name_H-M   'P 1'
#
loop_
_entity.id
_entity.type
_entity.pdbx_description
1 polymer ?
#
loop_
_entity_poly.entity_id
_entity_poly.type
_entity_poly.pdbx_seq_one_letter_code
_entity_poly.pdbx_strand_id
1 'polypeptide(L)'
;MAKISMMELLSLQQGMTEPQKAMFQNQLQQRQKNRGLTFILALFLGGFDRIYLGQIGLGVLKLLTFEGMVIWGIIDLFTAMGRTDEYNRKLALEISQSIKLQN
;
A
#
# COMPACT_ATOMS: atom_id res chain seq x y z
N MET A 1 -4.94 -4.00 9.73
CA MET A 1 -3.50 -3.81 9.93
C MET A 1 -3.25 -2.34 10.23
N ALA A 2 -2.28 -2.04 11.11
CA ALA A 2 -1.94 -0.68 11.50
C ALA A 2 -0.89 -0.08 10.55
N LYS A 3 -0.79 1.26 10.55
CA LYS A 3 0.31 1.98 9.89
C LYS A 3 1.66 1.39 10.36
N ILE A 4 2.64 1.34 9.46
CA ILE A 4 4.00 0.89 9.78
C ILE A 4 4.47 1.57 11.07
N SER A 5 4.82 0.76 12.07
CA SER A 5 5.33 1.25 13.33
C SER A 5 6.76 1.77 13.15
N MET A 6 7.13 2.79 13.94
CA MET A 6 8.49 3.33 13.94
C MET A 6 9.53 2.23 14.20
N MET A 7 9.23 1.31 15.13
CA MET A 7 10.11 0.19 15.44
C MET A 7 10.36 -0.73 14.23
N GLU A 8 9.31 -0.96 13.44
CA GLU A 8 9.41 -1.77 12.23
C GLU A 8 10.26 -1.06 11.16
N LEU A 9 10.03 0.23 10.95
CA LEU A 9 10.79 1.05 10.02
C LEU A 9 12.28 1.11 10.39
N LEU A 10 12.59 1.22 11.68
CA LEU A 10 13.96 1.14 12.20
C LEU A 10 14.58 -0.24 11.97
N SER A 11 13.83 -1.32 12.18
CA SER A 11 14.31 -2.69 11.93
C SER A 11 14.64 -2.94 10.44
N LEU A 12 13.87 -2.36 9.51
CA LEU A 12 14.15 -2.45 8.08
C LEU A 12 15.43 -1.72 7.67
N GLN A 13 15.77 -0.65 8.38
CA GLN A 13 17.00 0.12 8.19
C GLN A 13 18.20 -0.45 8.93
N GLN A 14 18.03 -1.49 9.77
CA GLN A 14 19.16 -2.13 10.43
C GLN A 14 20.10 -2.76 9.38
N GLY A 15 21.39 -2.42 9.50
CA GLY A 15 22.44 -2.83 8.57
C GLY A 15 22.65 -1.91 7.37
N MET A 16 21.91 -0.79 7.25
CA MET A 16 22.12 0.19 6.18
C MET A 16 23.12 1.29 6.57
N THR A 17 23.92 1.75 5.61
CA THR A 17 24.76 2.96 5.74
C THR A 17 23.90 4.23 5.72
N GLU A 18 24.40 5.37 6.21
CA GLU A 18 23.66 6.65 6.14
C GLU A 18 23.12 7.01 4.75
N PRO A 19 23.90 6.89 3.65
CA PRO A 19 23.36 7.14 2.31
C PRO A 19 22.26 6.13 1.93
N GLN A 20 22.36 4.86 2.34
CA GLN A 20 21.31 3.85 2.10
C GLN A 20 20.03 4.16 2.88
N LYS A 21 20.14 4.66 4.12
CA LYS A 21 18.98 5.12 4.92
C LYS A 21 18.28 6.29 4.24
N ALA A 22 19.04 7.25 3.72
CA ALA A 22 18.49 8.38 2.98
C ALA A 22 17.77 7.93 1.70
N MET A 23 18.36 7.00 0.93
CA MET A 23 17.72 6.41 -0.24
C MET A 23 16.43 5.65 0.11
N PHE A 24 16.46 4.85 1.17
CA PHE A 24 15.29 4.12 1.66
C PHE A 24 14.14 5.07 2.01
N GLN A 25 14.42 6.11 2.79
CA GLN A 25 13.41 7.09 3.20
C GLN A 25 12.84 7.83 2.00
N ASN A 26 13.69 8.22 1.04
CA ASN A 26 13.27 8.92 -0.16
C ASN A 26 12.38 8.03 -1.05
N GLN A 27 12.79 6.78 -1.31
CA GLN A 27 12.00 5.84 -2.10
C GLN A 27 10.66 5.52 -1.43
N LEU A 28 10.65 5.30 -0.11
CA LEU A 28 9.42 5.04 0.64
C LEU A 28 8.47 6.24 0.57
N GLN A 29 8.98 7.45 0.77
CA GLN A 29 8.16 8.66 0.68
C GLN A 29 7.56 8.89 -0.70
N GLN A 30 8.30 8.59 -1.77
CA GLN A 30 7.82 8.77 -3.16
C GLN A 30 6.79 7.71 -3.57
N ARG A 31 6.95 6.48 -3.09
CA ARG A 31 6.17 5.32 -3.58
C ARG A 31 4.99 4.96 -2.67
N GLN A 32 5.00 5.39 -1.41
CA GLN A 32 3.91 5.12 -0.47
C GLN A 32 2.59 5.66 -1.00
N LYS A 33 1.53 4.88 -0.79
CA LYS A 33 0.16 5.22 -1.20
C LYS A 33 -0.58 5.90 -0.06
N ASN A 34 -1.41 6.88 -0.42
CA ASN A 34 -2.17 7.64 0.57
C ASN A 34 -3.46 6.88 0.95
N ARG A 35 -3.66 6.70 2.26
CA ARG A 35 -4.84 6.07 2.84
C ARG A 35 -6.13 6.81 2.51
N GLY A 36 -6.10 8.14 2.59
CA GLY A 36 -7.26 8.99 2.31
C GLY A 36 -7.67 8.90 0.84
N LEU A 37 -6.71 8.94 -0.08
CA LEU A 37 -6.99 8.75 -1.51
C LEU A 37 -7.58 7.37 -1.79
N THR A 38 -7.04 6.32 -1.17
CA THR A 38 -7.56 4.96 -1.35
C THR A 38 -8.99 4.82 -0.82
N PHE A 39 -9.31 5.48 0.30
CA PHE A 39 -10.67 5.53 0.83
C PHE A 39 -11.65 6.26 -0.11
N ILE A 40 -11.23 7.41 -0.65
CA ILE A 40 -12.03 8.17 -1.64
C ILE A 40 -12.26 7.31 -2.90
N LEU A 41 -11.22 6.63 -3.40
CA LEU A 41 -11.34 5.72 -4.54
C LEU A 41 -12.30 4.55 -4.24
N ALA A 42 -12.27 4.00 -3.02
CA ALA A 42 -13.16 2.92 -2.61
C ALA A 42 -14.62 3.38 -2.51
N LEU A 43 -14.86 4.66 -2.17
CA LEU A 43 -16.19 5.25 -2.01
C LEU A 43 -16.85 5.62 -3.35
N PHE A 44 -16.09 6.19 -4.29
CA PHE A 44 -16.65 6.76 -5.53
C PHE A 44 -16.47 5.87 -6.76
N LEU A 45 -15.51 4.95 -6.75
CA LEU A 45 -15.11 4.17 -7.91
C LEU A 45 -14.87 2.72 -7.47
N GLY A 46 -15.92 2.02 -7.02
CA GLY A 46 -15.85 0.69 -6.40
C GLY A 46 -15.07 -0.31 -7.26
N GLY A 47 -13.80 -0.56 -6.89
CA GLY A 47 -12.87 -1.40 -7.64
C GLY A 47 -11.60 -0.68 -8.11
N PHE A 48 -11.62 0.64 -8.28
CA PHE A 48 -10.42 1.43 -8.58
C PHE A 48 -9.46 1.53 -7.40
N ASP A 49 -9.96 1.45 -6.16
CA ASP A 49 -9.10 1.30 -4.97
C ASP A 49 -8.20 0.06 -5.07
N ARG A 50 -8.73 -1.04 -5.62
CA ARG A 50 -7.97 -2.28 -5.82
C ARG A 50 -6.93 -2.14 -6.92
N ILE A 51 -7.30 -1.50 -8.04
CA ILE A 51 -6.36 -1.21 -9.13
C ILE A 51 -5.23 -0.30 -8.63
N TYR A 52 -5.56 0.73 -7.83
CA TYR A 52 -4.58 1.65 -7.26
C TYR A 52 -3.56 0.97 -6.32
N LEU A 53 -4.00 -0.07 -5.60
CA LEU A 53 -3.16 -0.90 -4.74
C LEU A 53 -2.48 -2.07 -5.48
N GLY A 54 -2.59 -2.16 -6.82
CA GLY A 54 -1.98 -3.21 -7.63
C GLY A 54 -2.78 -4.51 -7.74
N GLN A 55 -3.98 -4.58 -7.15
CA GLN A 55 -4.90 -5.71 -7.25
C GLN A 55 -5.81 -5.59 -8.49
N ILE A 56 -5.19 -5.53 -9.68
CA ILE A 56 -5.88 -5.22 -10.94
C ILE A 56 -6.97 -6.26 -11.25
N GLY A 57 -6.68 -7.56 -11.11
CA GLY A 57 -7.65 -8.62 -11.43
C GLY A 57 -8.95 -8.52 -10.62
N LEU A 58 -8.84 -8.24 -9.31
CA LEU A 58 -10.01 -8.06 -8.43
C LEU A 58 -10.75 -6.75 -8.68
N GLY A 59 -10.05 -5.69 -9.07
CA GLY A 59 -10.67 -4.43 -9.46
C GLY A 59 -11.44 -4.54 -10.77
N VAL A 60 -10.88 -5.23 -11.77
CA VAL A 60 -11.56 -5.50 -13.06
C VAL A 60 -12.77 -6.40 -12.86
N LEU A 61 -12.66 -7.46 -12.03
CA LEU A 61 -13.80 -8.31 -11.68
C LEU A 61 -14.95 -7.50 -11.09
N LYS A 62 -14.65 -6.57 -10.17
CA LYS A 62 -15.63 -5.64 -9.58
C LYS A 62 -16.37 -4.79 -10.60
N LEU A 63 -15.63 -4.22 -11.54
CA LEU A 63 -16.19 -3.40 -12.62
C LEU A 63 -17.07 -4.23 -13.56
N LEU A 64 -16.66 -5.47 -13.89
CA LEU A 64 -17.46 -6.38 -14.72
C LEU A 64 -18.73 -6.87 -14.01
N THR A 65 -18.70 -7.01 -12.68
CA THR A 65 -19.87 -7.35 -11.88
C THR A 65 -20.79 -6.15 -11.57
N PHE A 66 -20.56 -4.98 -12.20
CA PHE A 66 -21.38 -3.77 -11.99
C PHE A 66 -21.42 -3.29 -10.52
N GLU A 67 -20.26 -3.26 -9.85
CA GLU A 67 -20.17 -2.92 -8.41
C GLU A 67 -21.11 -3.78 -7.51
N GLY A 68 -21.49 -4.96 -8.00
CA GLY A 68 -22.84 -5.58 -7.89
C GLY A 68 -23.45 -5.90 -6.52
N MET A 69 -22.85 -5.48 -5.40
CA MET A 69 -23.48 -5.53 -4.09
C MET A 69 -23.01 -4.34 -3.25
N VAL A 70 -23.93 -3.42 -2.91
CA VAL A 70 -23.70 -2.29 -1.98
C VAL A 70 -23.04 -2.77 -0.68
N ILE A 71 -23.41 -3.97 -0.21
CA ILE A 71 -22.80 -4.64 0.96
C ILE A 71 -21.30 -4.84 0.78
N TRP A 72 -20.85 -5.26 -0.40
CA TRP A 72 -19.44 -5.51 -0.69
C TRP A 72 -18.63 -4.22 -0.83
N GLY A 73 -19.25 -3.14 -1.30
CA GLY A 73 -18.68 -1.78 -1.28
C GLY A 73 -18.46 -1.26 0.15
N ILE A 74 -19.44 -1.45 1.04
CA ILE A 74 -19.35 -1.06 2.45
C ILE A 74 -18.20 -1.78 3.16
N ILE A 75 -18.09 -3.11 2.96
CA ILE A 75 -16.97 -3.89 3.52
C ILE A 75 -15.63 -3.40 2.96
N ASP A 76 -15.57 -3.05 1.68
CA ASP A 76 -14.35 -2.53 1.07
C ASP A 76 -13.96 -1.16 1.65
N LEU A 77 -14.92 -0.32 2.03
CA LEU A 77 -14.67 0.97 2.67
C LEU A 77 -13.89 0.84 3.99
N PHE A 78 -14.31 -0.10 4.84
CA PHE A 78 -13.64 -0.36 6.13
C PHE A 78 -12.28 -1.05 5.96
N THR A 79 -12.12 -1.86 4.92
CA THR A 79 -10.88 -2.61 4.67
C THR A 79 -9.85 -1.86 3.81
N ALA A 80 -10.26 -0.84 3.04
CA ALA A 80 -9.40 -0.08 2.12
C ALA A 80 -8.17 0.52 2.80
N MET A 81 -8.37 1.13 3.99
CA MET A 81 -7.26 1.68 4.77
C MET A 81 -6.27 0.60 5.20
N GLY A 82 -6.76 -0.56 5.67
CA GLY A 82 -5.93 -1.67 6.08
C GLY A 82 -5.13 -2.28 4.92
N ARG A 83 -5.74 -2.36 3.73
CA ARG A 83 -5.07 -2.80 2.49
C ARG A 83 -4.00 -1.82 2.03
N THR A 84 -4.23 -0.52 2.20
CA THR A 84 -3.21 0.51 1.92
C THR A 84 -2.01 0.38 2.85
N ASP A 85 -2.26 0.18 4.15
CA ASP A 85 -1.19 -0.01 5.12
C ASP A 85 -0.37 -1.27 4.80
N GLU A 86 -1.03 -2.36 4.42
CA GLU A 86 -0.36 -3.60 4.02
C GLU A 86 0.48 -3.42 2.74
N TYR A 87 -0.04 -2.71 1.74
CA TYR A 87 0.70 -2.38 0.53
C TYR A 87 1.97 -1.58 0.85
N ASN A 88 1.85 -0.53 1.66
CA ASN A 88 2.99 0.29 2.06
C ASN A 88 4.03 -0.51 2.86
N ARG A 89 3.59 -1.50 3.65
CA ARG A 89 4.48 -2.42 4.39
C ARG A 89 5.29 -3.32 3.45
N LYS A 90 4.62 -3.91 2.46
CA LYS A 90 5.29 -4.73 1.43
C LYS A 90 6.29 -3.91 0.63
N LEU A 91 5.90 -2.68 0.25
CA LEU A 91 6.78 -1.73 -0.41
C LEU A 91 8.02 -1.39 0.43
N ALA A 92 7.86 -1.16 1.74
CA ALA A 92 8.99 -0.90 2.63
C ALA A 92 9.95 -2.10 2.71
N LEU A 93 9.42 -3.33 2.76
CA LEU A 93 10.24 -4.55 2.72
C LEU A 93 11.02 -4.65 1.40
N GLU A 94 10.35 -4.44 0.27
CA GLU A 94 10.95 -4.50 -1.07
C GLU A 94 12.08 -3.48 -1.23
N ILE A 95 11.85 -2.21 -0.84
CA ILE A 95 12.87 -1.14 -0.87
C ILE A 95 14.05 -1.51 0.04
N SER A 96 13.79 -2.09 1.21
CA SER A 96 14.87 -2.49 2.12
C SER A 96 15.76 -3.59 1.54
N GLN A 97 15.14 -4.55 0.84
CA GLN A 97 15.84 -5.65 0.20
C GLN A 97 16.62 -5.18 -1.02
N SER A 98 16.03 -4.35 -1.88
CA SER A 98 16.70 -3.84 -3.07
C SER A 98 17.95 -3.03 -2.74
N ILE A 99 17.90 -2.20 -1.69
CA ILE A 99 19.05 -1.42 -1.22
C ILE A 99 20.14 -2.31 -0.64
N LYS A 100 19.78 -3.38 0.08
CA LYS A 100 20.73 -4.35 0.63
C LYS A 100 21.42 -5.20 -0.43
N LEU A 101 20.72 -5.51 -1.53
CA LEU A 101 21.23 -6.28 -2.67
C LEU A 101 22.12 -5.47 -3.63
N GLN A 102 22.07 -4.14 -3.57
CA GLN A 102 22.93 -3.26 -4.35
C GLN A 102 24.35 -3.11 -3.79
N ASN A 103 24.64 -3.77 -2.67
CA ASN A 103 25.96 -3.90 -2.02
C ASN A 103 26.54 -5.29 -2.27
#